data_AF-A0AAX0V8B4-F1
#
_entry.id   AF-A0AAX0V8B4-F1
#
_cell.length_a   1.000
_cell.length_b   1.000
_cell.length_c   1.000
_cell.angle_alpha   90.00
_cell.angle_beta   90.00
_cell.angle_gamma   90.00
#
_symmetry.space_group_name_H-M   'P 1'
#
loop_
_entity.id
_entity.type
_entity.pdbx_description
1 polymer ?
#
loop_
_entity_poly.entity_id
_entity_poly.type
_entity_poly.pdbx_seq_one_letter_code
_entity_poly.pdbx_strand_id
1 'polypeptide(L)'
;TRIGAKEALREQREREREEKRAQQEIKEAHKQLDKELSHYKKALSELNEKLAGLEGADREAVLLNIDELQKNIDESEVKKKDLDYRQENATAGYVYIISNIGSFGEDIVKIGVTRRLDPLERVYELGSASVPFKFDVHALIFSYDAYSLESELHTRFASQRINKVNSRKEYYHVPISEIKDVLSEYKDLTVDFNEVPEAPEYRESLAMTSNVK
;
A
#
# COMPACT_ATOMS: atom_id res chain seq x y z
N THR A 1 10.88 23.61 -22.39
CA THR A 1 12.28 23.31 -22.77
C THR A 1 12.44 21.84 -23.13
N ARG A 2 13.43 21.47 -23.96
CA ARG A 2 13.70 20.07 -24.36
C ARG A 2 13.93 19.13 -23.17
N ILE A 3 14.41 19.67 -22.04
CA ILE A 3 14.62 18.96 -20.77
C ILE A 3 13.29 18.53 -20.14
N GLY A 4 12.31 19.45 -20.01
CA GLY A 4 11.00 19.12 -19.44
C GLY A 4 10.20 18.10 -20.24
N ALA A 5 10.37 18.06 -21.58
CA ALA A 5 9.75 17.03 -22.42
C ALA A 5 10.38 15.64 -22.20
N LYS A 6 11.70 15.57 -22.00
CA LYS A 6 12.42 14.32 -21.70
C LYS A 6 12.04 13.76 -20.33
N GLU A 7 11.91 14.63 -19.33
CA GLU A 7 11.45 14.25 -17.99
C GLU A 7 10.00 13.76 -17.99
N ALA A 8 9.10 14.46 -18.70
CA ALA A 8 7.71 14.05 -18.88
C ALA A 8 7.60 12.63 -19.45
N LEU A 9 8.37 12.33 -20.49
CA LEU A 9 8.36 11.01 -21.12
C LEU A 9 8.91 9.92 -20.18
N ARG A 10 9.91 10.25 -19.36
CA ARG A 10 10.44 9.31 -18.36
C ARG A 10 9.40 9.00 -17.29
N GLU A 11 8.78 10.03 -16.73
CA GLU A 11 7.74 9.89 -15.70
C GLU A 11 6.53 9.11 -16.24
N GLN A 12 6.11 9.37 -17.48
CA GLN A 12 5.05 8.59 -18.13
C GLN A 12 5.41 7.11 -18.24
N ARG A 13 6.63 6.78 -18.69
CA ARG A 13 7.10 5.40 -18.80
C ARG A 13 7.19 4.71 -17.45
N GLU A 14 7.58 5.42 -16.40
CA GLU A 14 7.62 4.89 -15.04
C GLU A 14 6.21 4.58 -14.53
N ARG A 15 5.23 5.49 -14.74
CA ARG A 15 3.81 5.23 -14.43
C ARG A 15 3.25 4.04 -15.20
N GLU A 16 3.52 3.94 -16.50
CA GLU A 16 3.06 2.80 -17.33
C GLU A 16 3.67 1.46 -16.87
N ARG A 17 4.92 1.46 -16.40
CA ARG A 17 5.56 0.25 -15.84
C ARG A 17 4.94 -0.14 -14.51
N GLU A 18 4.71 0.82 -13.63
CA GLU A 18 4.05 0.58 -12.36
C GLU A 18 2.64 0.01 -12.57
N GLU A 19 1.85 0.64 -13.44
CA GLU A 19 0.50 0.22 -13.78
C GLU A 19 0.46 -1.21 -14.31
N LYS A 20 1.39 -1.57 -15.21
CA LYS A 20 1.52 -2.95 -15.71
C LYS A 20 1.85 -3.94 -14.61
N ARG A 21 2.67 -3.57 -13.63
CA ARG A 21 3.00 -4.46 -12.52
C ARG A 21 1.80 -4.64 -11.59
N ALA A 22 1.12 -3.55 -11.22
CA ALA A 22 -0.10 -3.62 -10.41
C ALA A 22 -1.16 -4.52 -11.06
N GLN A 23 -1.38 -4.39 -12.38
CA GLN A 23 -2.29 -5.29 -13.12
C GLN A 23 -1.84 -6.76 -13.09
N GLN A 24 -0.53 -7.01 -13.14
CA GLN A 24 0.01 -8.36 -13.08
C GLN A 24 -0.19 -8.97 -11.69
N GLU A 25 0.09 -8.23 -10.61
CA GLU A 25 -0.15 -8.66 -9.23
C GLU A 25 -1.63 -8.99 -8.98
N ILE A 26 -2.55 -8.13 -9.43
CA ILE A 26 -3.99 -8.37 -9.30
C ILE A 26 -4.39 -9.68 -9.98
N LYS A 27 -3.90 -9.92 -11.20
CA LYS A 27 -4.18 -11.17 -11.94
C LYS A 27 -3.59 -12.40 -11.25
N GLU A 28 -2.38 -12.30 -10.74
CA GLU A 28 -1.71 -13.40 -10.03
C GLU A 28 -2.42 -13.72 -8.71
N ALA A 29 -2.77 -12.70 -7.93
CA ALA A 29 -3.52 -12.83 -6.69
C ALA A 29 -4.91 -13.46 -6.95
N HIS A 30 -5.64 -12.98 -7.96
CA HIS A 30 -6.93 -13.53 -8.33
C HIS A 30 -6.82 -15.02 -8.72
N LYS A 31 -5.81 -15.37 -9.54
CA LYS A 31 -5.57 -16.78 -9.93
C LYS A 31 -5.23 -17.68 -8.75
N GLN A 32 -4.47 -17.16 -7.78
CA GLN A 32 -4.13 -17.92 -6.57
C GLN A 32 -5.37 -18.16 -5.71
N LEU A 33 -6.18 -17.12 -5.52
CA LEU A 33 -7.41 -17.15 -4.75
C LEU A 33 -8.46 -18.10 -5.37
N ASP A 34 -8.58 -18.14 -6.70
CA ASP A 34 -9.45 -19.09 -7.41
C ASP A 34 -9.07 -20.54 -7.12
N LYS A 35 -7.77 -20.84 -7.06
CA LYS A 35 -7.28 -22.19 -6.72
C LYS A 35 -7.58 -22.54 -5.27
N GLU A 36 -7.37 -21.60 -4.35
CA GLU A 36 -7.66 -21.78 -2.92
C GLU A 36 -9.14 -22.04 -2.69
N LEU A 37 -10.02 -21.21 -3.27
CA LEU A 37 -11.47 -21.40 -3.21
C LEU A 37 -11.91 -22.76 -3.78
N SER A 38 -11.35 -23.17 -4.91
CA SER A 38 -11.63 -24.49 -5.49
C SER A 38 -11.20 -25.62 -4.55
N HIS A 39 -10.02 -25.50 -3.94
CA HIS A 39 -9.52 -26.47 -2.97
C HIS A 39 -10.41 -26.56 -1.72
N TYR A 40 -10.76 -25.42 -1.12
CA TYR A 40 -11.63 -25.38 0.06
C TYR A 40 -13.03 -25.92 -0.24
N LYS A 41 -13.64 -25.55 -1.37
CA LYS A 41 -14.97 -26.05 -1.75
C LYS A 41 -14.96 -27.56 -1.96
N LYS A 42 -13.89 -28.12 -2.53
CA LYS A 42 -13.71 -29.57 -2.66
C LYS A 42 -13.57 -30.24 -1.29
N ALA A 43 -12.70 -29.73 -0.42
CA ALA A 43 -12.51 -30.26 0.93
C ALA A 43 -13.81 -30.21 1.76
N LEU A 44 -14.57 -29.12 1.64
CA LEU A 44 -15.88 -28.95 2.28
C LEU A 44 -16.88 -30.01 1.79
N SER A 45 -16.93 -30.29 0.48
CA SER A 45 -17.78 -31.35 -0.09
C SER A 45 -17.43 -32.73 0.49
N GLU A 46 -16.14 -33.06 0.55
CA GLU A 46 -15.67 -34.35 1.07
C GLU A 46 -15.96 -34.52 2.58
N LEU A 47 -15.84 -33.46 3.38
CA LEU A 47 -16.20 -33.50 4.79
C LEU A 47 -17.72 -33.61 5.02
N ASN A 48 -18.52 -32.92 4.21
CA ASN A 48 -19.98 -33.04 4.26
C ASN A 48 -20.45 -34.46 3.91
N GLU A 49 -19.82 -35.13 2.95
CA GLU A 49 -20.10 -36.54 2.64
C GLU A 49 -19.76 -37.47 3.81
N LYS A 50 -18.60 -37.26 4.46
CA LYS A 50 -18.17 -38.05 5.62
C LYS A 50 -19.08 -37.86 6.84
N LEU A 51 -19.63 -36.66 7.02
CA LEU A 51 -20.52 -36.32 8.15
C LEU A 51 -21.78 -37.20 8.20
N ALA A 52 -22.26 -37.69 7.05
CA ALA A 52 -23.46 -38.52 6.97
C ALA A 52 -23.33 -39.88 7.68
N GLY A 53 -22.10 -40.36 7.92
CA GLY A 53 -21.82 -41.65 8.56
C GLY A 53 -21.20 -41.56 9.96
N LEU A 54 -21.11 -40.36 10.56
CA LEU A 54 -20.44 -40.12 11.84
C LEU A 54 -21.41 -39.73 12.97
N GLU A 55 -21.12 -40.22 14.17
CA GLU A 55 -21.86 -39.95 15.41
C GLU A 55 -20.90 -39.57 16.56
N GLY A 56 -21.44 -39.02 17.65
CA GLY A 56 -20.68 -38.70 18.85
C GLY A 56 -19.56 -37.68 18.63
N ALA A 57 -18.44 -37.86 19.33
CA ALA A 57 -17.31 -36.92 19.32
C ALA A 57 -16.67 -36.75 17.93
N ASP A 58 -16.67 -37.80 17.10
CA ASP A 58 -16.12 -37.75 15.74
C ASP A 58 -16.96 -36.85 14.82
N ARG A 59 -18.29 -36.83 15.00
CA ARG A 59 -19.19 -35.92 14.29
C ARG A 59 -18.93 -34.47 14.66
N GLU A 60 -18.74 -34.20 15.96
CA GLU A 60 -18.48 -32.85 16.47
C GLU A 60 -17.16 -32.28 15.94
N ALA A 61 -16.10 -33.10 15.93
CA ALA A 61 -14.81 -32.70 15.35
C ALA A 61 -14.90 -32.36 13.86
N VAL A 62 -15.67 -33.13 13.08
CA VAL A 62 -15.86 -32.85 11.65
C VAL A 62 -16.68 -31.58 11.42
N LEU A 63 -17.70 -31.31 12.25
CA LEU A 63 -18.48 -30.07 12.18
C LEU A 63 -17.62 -28.83 12.43
N LEU A 64 -16.69 -28.88 13.39
CA LEU A 64 -15.75 -27.78 13.65
C LEU A 64 -14.86 -27.50 12.43
N ASN A 65 -14.34 -28.54 11.78
CA ASN A 65 -13.52 -28.38 10.57
C ASN A 65 -14.33 -27.81 9.39
N ILE A 66 -15.60 -28.20 9.27
CA ILE A 66 -16.53 -27.66 8.27
C ILE A 66 -16.74 -26.15 8.50
N ASP A 67 -16.97 -25.74 9.75
CA ASP A 67 -17.16 -24.34 10.11
C ASP A 67 -15.92 -23.50 9.80
N GLU A 68 -14.73 -24.00 10.16
CA GLU A 68 -13.46 -23.34 9.84
C GLU A 68 -13.24 -23.21 8.32
N LEU A 69 -13.52 -24.26 7.55
CA LEU A 69 -13.44 -24.20 6.09
C LEU A 69 -14.43 -23.23 5.48
N GLN A 70 -15.66 -23.18 5.99
CA GLN A 70 -16.67 -22.24 5.51
C GLN A 70 -16.23 -20.80 5.77
N LYS A 71 -15.69 -20.53 6.96
CA LYS A 71 -15.11 -19.21 7.28
C LYS A 71 -13.97 -18.84 6.33
N ASN A 72 -13.06 -19.77 6.04
CA ASN A 72 -11.97 -19.53 5.09
C ASN A 72 -12.47 -19.26 3.66
N ILE A 73 -13.54 -19.94 3.24
CA ILE A 73 -14.21 -19.68 1.95
C ILE A 73 -14.80 -18.28 1.94
N ASP A 74 -15.56 -17.91 2.97
CA ASP A 74 -16.21 -16.61 3.04
C ASP A 74 -15.19 -15.46 3.03
N GLU A 75 -14.11 -15.58 3.81
CA GLU A 75 -12.99 -14.62 3.82
C GLU A 75 -12.32 -14.52 2.43
N SER A 76 -12.11 -15.65 1.76
CA SER A 76 -11.53 -15.69 0.42
C SER A 76 -12.47 -15.07 -0.61
N GLU A 77 -13.78 -15.30 -0.52
CA GLU A 77 -14.75 -14.67 -1.42
C GLU A 77 -14.83 -13.16 -1.23
N VAL A 78 -14.67 -12.65 0.00
CA VAL A 78 -14.57 -11.21 0.26
C VAL A 78 -13.30 -10.63 -0.39
N LYS A 79 -12.14 -11.27 -0.20
CA LYS A 79 -10.89 -10.86 -0.87
C LYS A 79 -11.03 -10.86 -2.38
N LYS A 80 -11.74 -11.84 -2.95
CA LYS A 80 -11.98 -11.93 -4.38
C LYS A 80 -12.73 -10.71 -4.90
N LYS A 81 -13.82 -10.35 -4.21
CA LYS A 81 -14.63 -9.18 -4.55
C LYS A 81 -13.83 -7.88 -4.50
N ASP A 82 -12.92 -7.74 -3.54
CA ASP A 82 -12.01 -6.58 -3.49
C ASP A 82 -11.05 -6.54 -4.69
N LEU A 83 -10.46 -7.68 -5.06
CA LEU A 83 -9.59 -7.77 -6.24
C LEU A 83 -10.35 -7.47 -7.54
N ASP A 84 -11.56 -8.02 -7.69
CA ASP A 84 -12.44 -7.75 -8.83
C ASP A 84 -12.75 -6.26 -8.92
N TYR A 85 -13.10 -5.63 -7.80
CA TYR A 85 -13.32 -4.19 -7.73
C TYR A 85 -12.10 -3.40 -8.18
N ARG A 86 -10.90 -3.72 -7.68
CA ARG A 86 -9.64 -3.05 -8.06
C ARG A 86 -9.26 -3.26 -9.52
N GLN A 87 -9.65 -4.40 -10.10
CA GLN A 87 -9.43 -4.69 -11.51
C GLN A 87 -10.34 -3.85 -12.41
N GLU A 88 -11.60 -3.68 -12.03
CA GLU A 88 -12.60 -2.90 -12.77
C GLU A 88 -12.44 -1.38 -12.56
N ASN A 89 -12.01 -0.96 -11.36
CA ASN A 89 -11.91 0.43 -10.96
C ASN A 89 -10.45 0.87 -10.88
N ALA A 90 -9.96 1.45 -11.98
CA ALA A 90 -8.58 1.91 -12.10
C ALA A 90 -8.19 3.06 -11.16
N THR A 91 -9.14 3.60 -10.41
CA THR A 91 -8.94 4.66 -9.42
C THR A 91 -8.60 4.13 -8.03
N ALA A 92 -8.87 2.86 -7.75
CA ALA A 92 -8.66 2.26 -6.45
C ALA A 92 -7.18 1.99 -6.19
N GLY A 93 -6.69 2.36 -5.00
CA GLY A 93 -5.30 2.19 -4.62
C GLY A 93 -4.96 2.79 -3.27
N TYR A 94 -3.68 3.03 -3.04
CA TYR A 94 -3.15 3.61 -1.83
C TYR A 94 -2.53 4.97 -2.11
N VAL A 95 -2.86 5.95 -1.29
CA VAL A 95 -2.06 7.17 -1.15
C VAL A 95 -1.06 6.94 -0.03
N TYR A 96 0.22 7.11 -0.32
CA TYR A 96 1.30 6.98 0.65
C TYR A 96 1.90 8.34 0.99
N ILE A 97 2.29 8.49 2.25
CA ILE A 97 3.06 9.63 2.74
C ILE A 97 4.33 9.09 3.37
N ILE A 98 5.47 9.50 2.82
CA ILE A 98 6.78 8.97 3.18
C ILE A 98 7.79 10.10 3.39
N SER A 99 8.79 9.88 4.24
CA SER A 99 9.89 10.83 4.43
C SER A 99 11.23 10.12 4.37
N ASN A 100 12.31 10.91 4.25
CA ASN A 100 13.66 10.39 4.31
C ASN A 100 14.54 11.48 4.91
N ILE A 101 14.59 11.49 6.25
CA ILE A 101 15.25 12.57 6.99
C ILE A 101 16.76 12.64 6.71
N GLY A 102 17.40 11.50 6.43
CA GLY A 102 18.82 11.47 6.13
C GLY A 102 19.18 12.03 4.75
N SER A 103 18.24 12.03 3.81
CA SER A 103 18.47 12.52 2.44
C SER A 103 17.94 13.93 2.22
N PHE A 104 16.81 14.25 2.84
CA PHE A 104 16.09 15.50 2.57
C PHE A 104 16.00 16.42 3.79
N GLY A 105 16.14 15.92 5.01
CA GLY A 105 15.95 16.68 6.25
C GLY A 105 14.60 16.41 6.91
N GLU A 106 14.42 16.99 8.09
CA GLU A 106 13.18 16.92 8.86
C GLU A 106 12.02 17.65 8.15
N ASP A 107 10.79 17.23 8.43
CA ASP A 107 9.55 17.79 7.87
C ASP A 107 9.49 17.83 6.33
N ILE A 108 10.30 17.02 5.65
CA ILE A 108 10.23 16.86 4.20
C ILE A 108 9.58 15.53 3.86
N VAL A 109 8.37 15.63 3.31
CA VAL A 109 7.55 14.48 2.93
C VAL A 109 7.38 14.40 1.41
N LYS A 110 7.27 13.18 0.92
CA LYS A 110 6.70 12.87 -0.38
C LYS A 110 5.29 12.31 -0.19
N ILE A 111 4.37 12.85 -0.96
CA ILE A 111 3.02 12.29 -1.14
C ILE A 111 3.00 11.64 -2.53
N GLY A 112 2.37 10.47 -2.64
CA GLY A 112 2.16 9.83 -3.94
C GLY A 112 1.10 8.75 -3.85
N VAL A 113 0.78 8.18 -5.01
CA VAL A 113 -0.25 7.15 -5.17
C VAL A 113 0.33 5.89 -5.79
N THR A 114 -0.23 4.74 -5.44
CA THR A 114 0.07 3.46 -6.07
C THR A 114 -1.16 2.55 -6.12
N ARG A 115 -1.24 1.75 -7.18
CA ARG A 115 -2.29 0.73 -7.34
C ARG A 115 -1.81 -0.69 -7.01
N ARG A 116 -0.58 -0.81 -6.55
CA ARG A 116 0.02 -2.07 -6.10
C ARG A 116 -0.85 -2.69 -5.00
N LEU A 117 -0.91 -4.02 -4.97
CA LEU A 117 -1.61 -4.71 -3.88
C LEU A 117 -0.87 -4.51 -2.56
N ASP A 118 0.47 -4.55 -2.61
CA ASP A 118 1.34 -4.17 -1.51
C ASP A 118 1.99 -2.79 -1.78
N PRO A 119 1.53 -1.71 -1.12
CA PRO A 119 2.12 -0.38 -1.27
C PRO A 119 3.53 -0.26 -0.68
N LEU A 120 3.94 -1.12 0.26
CA LEU A 120 5.27 -1.06 0.87
C LEU A 120 6.36 -1.44 -0.13
N GLU A 121 6.10 -2.41 -1.01
CA GLU A 121 7.02 -2.73 -2.10
C GLU A 121 7.27 -1.52 -3.00
N ARG A 122 6.24 -0.71 -3.28
CA ARG A 122 6.41 0.52 -4.06
C ARG A 122 7.31 1.52 -3.36
N VAL A 123 7.13 1.71 -2.05
CA VAL A 123 7.98 2.60 -1.24
C VAL A 123 9.43 2.11 -1.23
N TYR A 124 9.65 0.81 -1.09
CA TYR A 124 10.97 0.21 -1.14
C TYR A 124 11.68 0.44 -2.48
N GLU A 125 10.96 0.25 -3.59
CA GLU A 125 11.49 0.52 -4.93
C GLU A 125 11.91 1.99 -5.10
N LEU A 126 11.13 2.93 -4.56
CA LEU A 126 11.46 4.37 -4.59
C LEU A 126 12.75 4.68 -3.82
N GLY A 127 12.96 4.05 -2.66
CA GLY A 127 14.18 4.21 -1.86
C GLY A 127 15.43 3.67 -2.54
N SER A 128 15.32 2.52 -3.22
CA SER A 128 16.45 1.84 -3.85
C SER A 128 17.08 2.59 -5.03
N ALA A 129 16.34 3.52 -5.65
CA ALA A 129 16.69 4.03 -6.97
C ALA A 129 17.61 5.27 -6.93
N SER A 130 17.59 6.08 -5.87
CA SER A 130 18.16 7.45 -5.96
C SER A 130 18.46 8.16 -4.63
N VAL A 131 18.37 7.50 -3.47
CA VAL A 131 18.60 8.14 -2.16
C VAL A 131 19.53 7.31 -1.27
N PRO A 132 20.35 7.94 -0.39
CA PRO A 132 21.30 7.23 0.47
C PRO A 132 20.67 6.41 1.60
N PHE A 133 19.46 6.76 2.04
CA PHE A 133 18.73 6.03 3.09
C PHE A 133 17.37 5.58 2.56
N LYS A 134 16.74 4.60 3.21
CA LYS A 134 15.37 4.19 2.90
C LYS A 134 14.36 5.24 3.31
N PHE A 135 13.17 5.17 2.71
CA PHE A 135 12.04 5.99 3.14
C PHE A 135 11.37 5.39 4.37
N ASP A 136 11.01 6.25 5.32
CA ASP A 136 10.09 5.94 6.40
C ASP A 136 8.65 6.17 5.93
N VAL A 137 7.72 5.32 6.37
CA VAL A 137 6.30 5.40 6.00
C VAL A 137 5.51 6.04 7.14
N HIS A 138 4.86 7.16 6.85
CA HIS A 138 4.01 7.88 7.81
C HIS A 138 2.55 7.51 7.68
N ALA A 139 2.06 7.28 6.46
CA ALA A 139 0.68 6.90 6.23
C ALA A 139 0.54 6.04 4.98
N LEU A 140 -0.35 5.06 5.04
CA LEU A 140 -0.85 4.29 3.90
C LEU A 140 -2.37 4.34 3.93
N ILE A 141 -2.94 5.04 2.96
CA ILE A 141 -4.37 5.37 2.96
C ILE A 141 -5.02 4.67 1.77
N PHE A 142 -5.81 3.63 2.05
CA PHE A 142 -6.59 3.02 1.00
C PHE A 142 -7.76 3.93 0.59
N SER A 143 -7.96 4.08 -0.71
CA SER A 143 -9.11 4.80 -1.27
C SER A 143 -9.58 4.12 -2.54
N TYR A 144 -10.90 4.07 -2.72
CA TYR A 144 -11.53 3.66 -3.97
C TYR A 144 -11.32 4.68 -5.10
N ASP A 145 -10.98 5.92 -4.75
CA ASP A 145 -10.49 6.95 -5.67
C ASP A 145 -9.22 7.61 -5.11
N ALA A 146 -8.12 6.87 -5.19
CA ALA A 146 -6.83 7.28 -4.65
C ALA A 146 -6.22 8.47 -5.41
N TYR A 147 -6.50 8.62 -6.71
CA TYR A 147 -6.01 9.76 -7.48
C TYR A 147 -6.71 11.06 -7.10
N SER A 148 -8.01 11.05 -6.84
CA SER A 148 -8.70 12.25 -6.35
C SER A 148 -8.19 12.66 -4.97
N LEU A 149 -8.03 11.69 -4.06
CA LEU A 149 -7.46 11.96 -2.72
C LEU A 149 -6.03 12.51 -2.80
N GLU A 150 -5.17 11.92 -3.64
CA GLU A 150 -3.81 12.42 -3.85
C GLU A 150 -3.81 13.86 -4.39
N SER A 151 -4.68 14.14 -5.36
CA SER A 151 -4.80 15.47 -5.97
C SER A 151 -5.28 16.52 -4.95
N GLU A 152 -6.20 16.13 -4.07
CA GLU A 152 -6.68 16.97 -2.98
C GLU A 152 -5.56 17.32 -2.00
N LEU A 153 -4.79 16.32 -1.53
CA LEU A 153 -3.65 16.54 -0.64
C LEU A 153 -2.56 17.40 -1.32
N HIS A 154 -2.30 17.15 -2.60
CA HIS A 154 -1.37 17.95 -3.40
C HIS A 154 -1.80 19.42 -3.55
N THR A 155 -3.11 19.67 -3.57
CA THR A 155 -3.69 21.01 -3.59
C THR A 155 -3.60 21.65 -2.21
N ARG A 156 -3.95 20.90 -1.16
CA ARG A 156 -3.92 21.35 0.24
C ARG A 156 -2.54 21.84 0.66
N PHE A 157 -1.49 21.12 0.26
CA PHE A 157 -0.09 21.43 0.59
C PHE A 157 0.65 22.19 -0.52
N ALA A 158 -0.04 22.73 -1.54
CA ALA A 158 0.60 23.35 -2.70
C ALA A 158 1.55 24.51 -2.33
N SER A 159 1.19 25.31 -1.31
CA SER A 159 2.01 26.42 -0.79
C SER A 159 3.32 25.96 -0.14
N GLN A 160 3.40 24.71 0.32
CA GLN A 160 4.55 24.10 1.00
C GLN A 160 5.43 23.24 0.07
N ARG A 161 5.11 23.17 -1.23
CA ARG A 161 5.94 22.46 -2.23
C ARG A 161 7.39 22.92 -2.19
N ILE A 162 8.34 21.98 -2.20
CA ILE A 162 9.77 22.31 -2.25
C ILE A 162 10.14 22.80 -3.65
N ASN A 163 9.72 22.06 -4.69
CA ASN A 163 9.95 22.46 -6.06
C ASN A 163 8.81 23.36 -6.57
N LYS A 164 9.05 24.67 -6.60
CA LYS A 164 8.08 25.67 -7.09
C LYS A 164 7.97 25.74 -8.62
N VAL A 165 8.92 25.17 -9.36
CA VAL A 165 9.00 25.26 -10.82
C VAL A 165 8.41 24.02 -11.48
N ASN A 166 8.69 22.83 -10.95
CA ASN A 166 8.17 21.57 -11.46
C ASN A 166 7.20 20.95 -10.45
N SER A 167 5.90 21.16 -10.66
CA SER A 167 4.82 20.64 -9.81
C SER A 167 4.69 19.11 -9.82
N ARG A 168 5.36 18.40 -10.74
CA ARG A 168 5.39 16.92 -10.74
C ARG A 168 6.37 16.35 -9.71
N LYS A 169 7.20 17.20 -9.09
CA LYS A 169 8.02 16.80 -7.94
C LYS A 169 7.20 17.03 -6.66
N GLU A 170 6.55 15.97 -6.22
CA GLU A 170 5.56 15.96 -5.13
C GLU A 170 6.22 15.87 -3.75
N TYR A 171 7.21 16.74 -3.50
CA TYR A 171 7.85 16.90 -2.19
C TYR A 171 7.40 18.21 -1.54
N TYR A 172 7.15 18.14 -0.24
CA TYR A 172 6.57 19.23 0.54
C TYR A 172 7.33 19.39 1.85
N HIS A 173 7.48 20.64 2.31
CA HIS A 173 8.02 20.96 3.63
C HIS A 173 6.84 21.16 4.59
N VAL A 174 6.42 20.10 5.26
CA VAL A 174 5.22 20.04 6.12
C VAL A 174 5.54 19.22 7.36
N PRO A 175 5.29 19.75 8.58
CA PRO A 175 5.37 18.96 9.79
C PRO A 175 4.47 17.73 9.73
N ILE A 176 4.97 16.59 10.19
CA ILE A 176 4.19 15.33 10.18
C ILE A 176 2.90 15.48 11.00
N SER A 177 2.93 16.28 12.07
CA SER A 177 1.73 16.63 12.85
C SER A 177 0.66 17.36 12.04
N GLU A 178 1.04 18.29 11.17
CA GLU A 178 0.08 18.99 10.29
C GLU A 178 -0.57 18.03 9.29
N ILE A 179 0.20 17.04 8.80
CA ILE A 179 -0.35 15.98 7.94
C ILE A 179 -1.38 15.15 8.71
N LYS A 180 -1.07 14.77 9.94
CA LYS A 180 -1.99 14.04 10.82
C LYS A 180 -3.31 14.79 11.03
N ASP A 181 -3.21 16.09 11.29
CA ASP A 181 -4.38 16.95 11.49
C ASP A 181 -5.24 17.01 10.22
N VAL A 182 -4.63 17.21 9.05
CA VAL A 182 -5.35 17.19 7.77
C VAL A 182 -6.00 15.84 7.51
N LEU A 183 -5.29 14.73 7.75
CA LEU A 183 -5.84 13.39 7.56
C LEU A 183 -7.00 13.08 8.52
N SER A 184 -7.01 13.67 9.71
CA SER A 184 -8.10 13.52 10.68
C SER A 184 -9.43 14.14 10.23
N GLU A 185 -9.40 15.05 9.25
CA GLU A 185 -10.60 15.63 8.64
C GLU A 185 -11.38 14.59 7.80
N TYR A 186 -10.70 13.54 7.31
CA TYR A 186 -11.27 12.47 6.50
C TYR A 186 -11.81 11.34 7.39
N LYS A 187 -13.00 11.51 7.94
CA LYS A 187 -13.64 10.58 8.90
C LYS A 187 -13.85 9.16 8.38
N ASP A 188 -13.92 8.98 7.07
CA ASP A 188 -14.20 7.69 6.44
C ASP A 188 -12.93 6.90 6.06
N LEU A 189 -11.74 7.47 6.31
CA LEU A 189 -10.46 6.83 5.99
C LEU A 189 -9.88 6.17 7.25
N THR A 190 -9.71 4.85 7.20
CA THR A 190 -8.87 4.15 8.17
C THR A 190 -7.41 4.39 7.79
N VAL A 191 -6.73 5.22 8.57
CA VAL A 191 -5.31 5.54 8.39
C VAL A 191 -4.51 5.00 9.55
N ASP A 192 -3.58 4.09 9.27
CA ASP A 192 -2.51 3.78 10.21
C ASP A 192 -1.42 4.86 10.04
N PHE A 193 -1.16 5.62 11.11
CA PHE A 193 -0.32 6.82 11.06
C PHE A 193 0.88 6.71 12.00
N ASN A 194 2.08 6.77 11.43
CA ASN A 194 3.34 6.77 12.15
C ASN A 194 3.92 8.18 12.18
N GLU A 195 3.88 8.82 13.35
CA GLU A 195 4.31 10.22 13.50
C GLU A 195 5.84 10.35 13.54
N VAL A 196 6.55 9.33 14.01
CA VAL A 196 8.01 9.38 14.21
C VAL A 196 8.70 8.53 13.14
N PRO A 197 9.56 9.10 12.27
CA PRO A 197 10.36 8.32 11.34
C PRO A 197 11.41 7.52 12.11
N GLU A 198 11.52 6.22 11.84
CA GLU A 198 12.48 5.34 12.51
C GLU A 198 13.91 5.65 12.04
N ALA A 199 14.10 5.81 10.73
CA ALA A 199 15.36 6.16 10.08
C ALA A 199 16.60 5.43 10.66
N PRO A 200 16.59 4.08 10.77
CA PRO A 200 17.59 3.35 11.53
C PRO A 200 19.01 3.55 11.00
N GLU A 201 19.20 3.42 9.69
CA GLU A 201 20.51 3.58 9.01
C GLU A 201 21.07 5.00 9.18
N TYR A 202 20.22 6.02 9.16
CA TYR A 202 20.62 7.41 9.38
C TYR A 202 21.03 7.67 10.83
N ARG A 203 20.22 7.21 11.79
CA ARG A 203 20.52 7.36 13.23
C ARG A 203 21.80 6.62 13.62
N GLU A 204 22.01 5.43 13.06
CA GLU A 204 23.26 4.68 13.25
C GLU A 204 24.47 5.45 12.68
N SER A 205 24.34 6.02 11.49
CA SER A 205 25.40 6.84 10.87
C SER A 205 25.77 8.06 11.74
N LEU A 206 24.79 8.73 12.35
CA LEU A 206 25.03 9.82 13.31
C LEU A 206 25.73 9.32 14.58
N ALA A 207 25.30 8.18 15.13
CA ALA A 207 25.91 7.59 16.32
C ALA A 207 27.38 7.21 16.08
N MET A 208 27.69 6.64 14.92
CA MET A 208 29.08 6.33 14.52
C MET A 208 29.94 7.59 14.44
N THR A 209 29.39 8.70 13.92
CA THR A 209 30.11 9.99 13.87
C THR A 209 30.34 10.58 15.27
N SER A 210 29.39 10.36 16.17
CA SER A 210 29.44 10.87 17.56
C SER A 210 30.48 10.14 18.42
N ASN A 211 30.69 8.85 18.18
CA ASN A 211 31.66 8.01 18.89
C ASN A 211 33.11 8.16 18.38
N VAL A 212 33.35 9.00 17.37
CA VAL A 212 34.68 9.27 16.79
C VAL A 212 35.26 10.60 17.30
N LYS A 213 34.71 11.17 18.38
CA LYS A 213 35.24 12.37 19.06
C LYS A 213 35.91 12.05 20.39
#